data_AF-A0AAD5LT67-F1
#
_entry.id   AF-A0AAD5LT67-F1
#
_cell.length_a   1.000
_cell.length_b   1.000
_cell.length_c   1.000
_cell.angle_alpha   90.00
_cell.angle_beta   90.00
_cell.angle_gamma   90.00
#
_symmetry.space_group_name_H-M   'P 1'
#
loop_
_entity.id
_entity.type
_entity.pdbx_description
1 polymer ?
#
loop_
_entity_poly.entity_id
_entity_poly.type
_entity_poly.pdbx_seq_one_letter_code
_entity_poly.pdbx_strand_id
1 'polypeptide(L)'
;MQDRELGVILLDEIYTPGEIVSGQVILSLPSEAVCASLVVEIIGEERVQWEDWRDLRDISVSKSHSRVLHLSAHSVTLGPVQLETGTHVFPFAVPLATHLPGSLRHQVPYAKQVEDVVITVTYRAQAQ
;
A
#
# COMPACT_ATOMS: atom_id res chain seq x y z
N MET A 1 -21.61 -15.72 1.79
CA MET A 1 -20.26 -15.96 1.26
C MET A 1 -19.38 -14.96 1.97
N GLN A 2 -18.49 -15.41 2.85
CA GLN A 2 -17.65 -14.52 3.67
C GLN A 2 -16.34 -14.34 2.90
N ASP A 3 -16.02 -13.10 2.54
CA ASP A 3 -14.85 -12.82 1.72
C ASP A 3 -13.55 -12.97 2.53
N ARG A 4 -12.46 -13.34 1.85
CA ARG A 4 -11.12 -13.31 2.44
C ARG A 4 -10.76 -11.86 2.74
N GLU A 5 -10.30 -11.58 3.95
CA GLU A 5 -9.95 -10.22 4.37
C GLU A 5 -8.44 -10.13 4.62
N LEU A 6 -7.83 -9.07 4.10
CA LEU A 6 -6.42 -8.75 4.27
C LEU A 6 -6.31 -7.38 4.93
N GLY A 7 -5.71 -7.35 6.11
CA GLY A 7 -5.42 -6.14 6.87
C GLY A 7 -3.93 -5.92 7.03
N VAL A 8 -3.54 -4.67 7.24
CA VAL A 8 -2.16 -4.28 7.56
C VAL A 8 -2.22 -3.31 8.73
N ILE A 9 -1.41 -3.56 9.74
CA ILE A 9 -1.23 -2.67 10.88
C ILE A 9 0.24 -2.26 10.92
N LEU A 10 0.51 -0.95 10.88
CA LEU A 10 1.85 -0.39 11.08
C LEU A 10 2.08 -0.19 12.58
N LEU A 11 3.33 -0.36 13.03
CA LEU A 11 3.68 -0.09 14.42
C LEU A 11 3.72 1.41 14.71
N ASP A 12 4.23 2.20 13.77
CA ASP A 12 4.27 3.65 13.83
C ASP A 12 3.45 4.29 12.69
N GLU A 13 2.97 5.50 12.94
CA GLU A 13 2.19 6.29 11.96
C GLU A 13 3.10 7.12 11.03
N ILE A 14 4.32 7.43 11.48
CA ILE A 14 5.27 8.29 10.79
C ILE A 14 6.63 7.60 10.78
N TYR A 15 7.25 7.54 9.60
CA TYR A 15 8.60 7.04 9.41
C TYR A 15 9.44 8.08 8.69
N THR A 16 10.71 8.15 9.06
CA THR A 16 11.73 8.96 8.43
C THR A 16 12.57 8.13 7.46
N PRO A 17 13.21 8.77 6.45
CA PRO A 17 14.06 8.05 5.51
C PRO A 17 15.16 7.24 6.22
N GLY A 18 15.28 5.96 5.85
CA GLY A 18 16.24 5.04 6.47
C GLY A 18 15.72 4.26 7.68
N GLU A 19 14.52 4.57 8.19
CA GLU A 19 13.90 3.77 9.25
C GLU A 19 13.32 2.45 8.74
N ILE A 20 13.10 1.53 9.68
CA ILE A 20 12.50 0.24 9.40
C ILE A 20 10.99 0.36 9.59
N VAL A 21 10.24 0.29 8.50
CA VAL A 21 8.78 0.18 8.53
C VAL A 21 8.43 -1.21 9.01
N SER A 22 7.86 -1.27 10.20
CA SER A 22 7.53 -2.51 10.87
C SER A 22 6.03 -2.60 11.12
N GLY A 23 5.48 -3.80 11.02
CA GLY A 23 4.05 -3.98 11.13
C GLY A 23 3.63 -5.44 11.12
N GLN A 24 2.33 -5.65 10.99
CA GLN A 24 1.70 -6.94 10.94
C GLN A 24 0.75 -7.00 9.75
N VAL A 25 0.83 -8.08 8.99
CA VAL A 25 -0.19 -8.46 8.01
C VAL A 25 -1.17 -9.40 8.70
N ILE A 26 -2.46 -9.07 8.62
CA ILE A 26 -3.55 -9.89 9.15
C ILE A 26 -4.27 -10.51 7.97
N LEU A 27 -4.32 -11.84 7.93
CA LEU A 27 -5.01 -12.59 6.90
C LEU A 27 -6.14 -13.41 7.54
N SER A 28 -7.38 -13.05 7.23
CA SER A 28 -8.57 -13.78 7.66
C SER A 28 -9.07 -14.67 6.54
N LEU A 29 -9.04 -15.98 6.78
CA LEU A 29 -9.41 -17.02 5.85
C LEU A 29 -10.76 -17.63 6.25
N PRO A 30 -11.78 -17.60 5.38
CA PRO A 30 -13.08 -18.23 5.61
C PRO A 30 -13.05 -19.75 5.37
N SER A 31 -11.96 -20.26 4.79
CA SER A 31 -11.71 -21.67 4.53
C SER A 31 -10.20 -21.90 4.47
N GLU A 32 -9.76 -23.14 4.60
CA GLU A 32 -8.36 -23.50 4.39
C GLU A 32 -7.83 -22.98 3.03
N ALA A 33 -6.57 -22.56 3.01
CA ALA A 33 -5.91 -22.06 1.81
C ALA A 33 -4.41 -22.37 1.83
N VAL A 34 -3.82 -22.58 0.66
CA VAL A 34 -2.36 -22.67 0.52
C VAL A 34 -1.81 -21.27 0.25
N CYS A 35 -0.95 -20.80 1.14
CA CYS A 35 -0.20 -19.56 0.95
C CYS A 35 1.23 -19.93 0.58
N ALA A 36 1.72 -19.46 -0.58
CA ALA A 36 3.10 -19.70 -1.01
C ALA A 36 4.04 -18.57 -0.55
N SER A 37 3.56 -17.34 -0.63
CA SER A 37 4.32 -16.15 -0.23
C SER A 37 3.38 -14.99 0.10
N LEU A 38 3.80 -14.21 1.09
CA LEU A 38 3.21 -12.92 1.43
C LEU A 38 4.19 -11.82 1.00
N VAL A 39 3.71 -10.84 0.23
CA VAL A 39 4.55 -9.74 -0.28
C VAL A 39 4.02 -8.42 0.26
N VAL A 40 4.86 -7.70 0.97
CA VAL A 40 4.62 -6.32 1.41
C VAL A 40 5.39 -5.40 0.47
N GLU A 41 4.71 -4.48 -0.17
CA GLU A 41 5.29 -3.48 -1.07
C GLU A 41 5.10 -2.10 -0.46
N ILE A 42 6.18 -1.33 -0.36
CA ILE A 42 6.13 0.08 0.02
C ILE A 42 6.33 0.88 -1.25
N ILE A 43 5.34 1.69 -1.58
CA ILE A 43 5.27 2.50 -2.79
C ILE A 43 5.26 3.98 -2.39
N GLY A 44 6.32 4.72 -2.67
CA GLY A 44 6.27 6.18 -2.61
C GLY A 44 5.61 6.71 -3.88
N GLU A 45 4.48 7.39 -3.78
CA GLU A 45 3.74 7.94 -4.92
C GLU A 45 3.58 9.46 -4.83
N GLU A 46 3.91 10.13 -5.93
CA GLU A 46 3.47 11.49 -6.18
C GLU A 46 2.08 11.43 -6.83
N ARG A 47 1.11 12.14 -6.27
CA ARG A 47 -0.24 12.27 -6.81
C ARG A 47 -0.61 13.73 -6.94
N VAL A 48 -0.93 14.16 -8.15
CA VAL A 48 -1.42 15.50 -8.45
C VAL A 48 -2.87 15.37 -8.92
N GLN A 49 -3.78 16.09 -8.27
CA GLN A 49 -5.18 16.19 -8.68
C GLN A 49 -5.51 17.65 -8.97
N TRP A 50 -6.27 17.93 -10.02
CA TRP A 50 -6.68 19.30 -10.32
C TRP A 50 -8.06 19.31 -10.98
N GLU A 51 -8.72 20.46 -10.92
CA GLU A 51 -10.01 20.68 -11.57
C GLU A 51 -9.79 21.52 -12.82
N ASP A 52 -10.19 20.98 -13.97
CA ASP A 52 -10.15 21.69 -15.23
C ASP A 52 -11.51 22.35 -15.48
N TRP A 53 -11.54 23.68 -15.42
CA TRP A 53 -12.72 24.48 -15.67
C TRP A 53 -12.83 24.75 -17.17
N ARG A 54 -13.91 24.29 -17.82
CA ARG A 54 -14.19 24.62 -19.22
C ARG A 54 -15.27 25.69 -19.31
N ASP A 55 -14.88 26.87 -19.79
CA ASP A 55 -15.68 28.10 -19.91
C ASP A 55 -17.01 27.98 -20.67
N LEU A 56 -17.27 26.85 -21.33
CA LEU A 56 -18.45 26.70 -22.18
C LEU A 56 -19.66 26.03 -21.50
N ARG A 57 -19.53 25.46 -20.28
CA ARG A 57 -20.64 24.72 -19.64
C ARG A 57 -20.71 24.75 -18.10
N ASP A 58 -19.88 25.52 -17.40
CA ASP A 58 -19.77 25.44 -15.92
C ASP A 58 -19.55 23.99 -15.41
N ILE A 59 -18.80 23.19 -16.16
CA ILE A 59 -18.46 21.80 -15.79
C ILE A 59 -17.01 21.79 -15.32
N SER A 60 -16.81 21.46 -14.04
CA SER A 60 -15.50 21.09 -13.49
C SER A 60 -15.20 19.63 -13.81
N VAL A 61 -14.09 19.34 -14.49
CA VAL A 61 -13.62 17.97 -14.70
C VAL A 61 -12.44 17.70 -13.77
N SER A 62 -12.60 16.74 -12.85
CA SER A 62 -11.50 16.28 -12.02
C SER A 62 -10.49 15.50 -12.87
N LYS A 63 -9.23 15.93 -12.83
CA LYS A 63 -8.09 15.26 -13.44
C LYS A 63 -7.13 14.81 -12.35
N SER A 64 -6.42 13.72 -12.62
CA SER A 64 -5.36 13.24 -11.74
C SER A 64 -4.19 12.69 -12.54
N HIS A 65 -3.01 12.82 -11.97
CA HIS A 65 -1.77 12.21 -12.43
C HIS A 65 -1.09 11.58 -11.22
N SER A 66 -0.58 10.36 -11.37
CA SER A 66 0.25 9.72 -10.36
C SER A 66 1.54 9.22 -10.96
N ARG A 67 2.60 9.29 -10.16
CA ARG A 67 3.93 8.80 -10.52
C ARG A 67 4.55 8.08 -9.32
N VAL A 68 5.01 6.86 -9.56
CA VAL A 68 5.79 6.11 -8.55
C VAL A 68 7.18 6.74 -8.45
N LEU A 69 7.50 7.26 -7.26
CA LEU A 69 8.81 7.81 -6.91
C LEU A 69 9.71 6.75 -6.26
N HIS A 70 9.10 5.79 -5.57
CA HIS A 70 9.81 4.71 -4.90
C HIS A 70 9.00 3.42 -4.92
N LEU A 71 9.67 2.29 -5.12
CA LEU A 71 9.11 0.96 -4.97
C LEU A 71 10.12 0.09 -4.25
N SER A 72 9.74 -0.44 -3.09
CA SER A 72 10.45 -1.52 -2.44
C SER A 72 9.47 -2.66 -2.19
N ALA A 73 9.89 -3.88 -2.50
CA ALA A 73 9.10 -5.07 -2.23
C ALA A 73 9.86 -5.96 -1.25
N HIS A 74 9.16 -6.43 -0.23
CA HIS A 74 9.67 -7.39 0.72
C HIS A 74 8.74 -8.60 0.76
N SER A 75 9.28 -9.75 0.38
CA SER A 75 8.54 -11.00 0.37
C SER A 75 8.90 -11.84 1.59
N VAL A 76 7.91 -12.15 2.42
CA VAL A 76 7.99 -13.22 3.40
C VAL A 76 7.65 -14.53 2.68
N THR A 77 8.69 -15.33 2.43
CA THR A 77 8.51 -16.67 1.84
C THR A 77 8.13 -17.63 2.95
N LEU A 78 6.87 -18.07 2.95
CA LEU A 78 6.37 -19.06 3.90
C LEU A 78 6.66 -20.49 3.42
N GLY A 79 6.94 -20.68 2.12
CA GLY A 79 6.82 -21.98 1.47
C GLY A 79 5.35 -22.31 1.22
N PRO A 80 5.01 -23.41 0.54
CA PRO A 80 3.61 -23.84 0.41
C PRO A 80 3.10 -24.29 1.78
N VAL A 81 2.51 -23.36 2.53
CA VAL A 81 1.94 -23.61 3.85
C VAL A 81 0.44 -23.65 3.72
N GLN A 82 -0.16 -24.73 4.21
CA GLN A 82 -1.60 -24.83 4.37
C GLN A 82 -2.00 -24.03 5.61
N LEU A 83 -2.76 -22.98 5.40
CA LEU A 83 -3.32 -22.13 6.44
C LEU A 83 -4.73 -22.61 6.74
N GLU A 84 -4.97 -22.89 8.02
CA GLU A 84 -6.27 -23.24 8.57
C GLU A 84 -7.28 -22.10 8.40
N THR A 85 -8.57 -22.43 8.56
CA THR A 85 -9.62 -21.40 8.66
C THR A 85 -9.39 -20.54 9.91
N GLY A 86 -9.51 -19.22 9.78
CA GLY A 86 -9.31 -18.29 10.88
C GLY A 86 -8.39 -17.13 10.53
N THR A 87 -7.87 -16.45 11.56
CA THR A 87 -7.04 -15.26 11.42
C THR A 87 -5.57 -15.60 11.67
N HIS A 88 -4.72 -15.25 10.71
CA HIS A 88 -3.28 -15.44 10.75
C HIS A 88 -2.58 -14.09 10.79
N VAL A 89 -1.52 -13.97 11.59
CA VAL A 89 -0.78 -12.71 11.77
C VAL A 89 0.68 -12.93 11.39
N PHE A 90 1.18 -12.14 10.44
CA PHE A 90 2.54 -12.22 9.93
C PHE A 90 3.27 -10.89 10.17
N PRO A 91 4.28 -10.85 11.07
CA PRO A 91 5.07 -9.64 11.25
C PRO A 91 5.95 -9.37 10.02
N PHE A 92 6.18 -8.10 9.72
CA PHE A 92 7.13 -7.67 8.70
C PHE A 92 7.99 -6.51 9.19
N ALA A 93 9.18 -6.38 8.60
CA ALA A 93 10.11 -5.29 8.85
C ALA A 93 10.85 -4.98 7.54
N VAL A 94 10.66 -3.77 7.00
CA VAL A 94 11.21 -3.36 5.70
C VAL A 94 11.97 -2.05 5.86
N PRO A 95 13.25 -1.97 5.44
CA PRO A 95 13.99 -0.72 5.49
C PRO A 95 13.48 0.25 4.42
N LEU A 96 13.17 1.49 4.81
CA LEU A 96 12.92 2.58 3.88
C LEU A 96 14.23 3.05 3.24
N ALA A 97 14.14 3.47 1.98
CA ALA A 97 15.27 4.12 1.33
C ALA A 97 15.65 5.42 2.07
N THR A 98 16.95 5.64 2.22
CA THR A 98 17.52 6.81 2.94
C THR A 98 17.36 8.13 2.18
N HIS A 99 17.07 8.06 0.88
CA HIS A 99 16.96 9.22 -0.02
C HIS A 99 15.51 9.54 -0.39
N LEU A 100 14.54 9.04 0.38
CA LEU A 100 13.14 9.36 0.14
C LEU A 100 12.85 10.82 0.47
N PRO A 101 12.09 11.53 -0.39
CA PRO A 101 11.52 12.81 0.01
C PRO A 101 10.56 12.61 1.19
N GLY A 102 10.45 13.61 2.06
CA GLY A 102 9.42 13.61 3.09
C GLY A 102 8.03 13.72 2.47
N SER A 103 7.00 13.24 3.17
CA SER A 103 5.61 13.39 2.71
C SER A 103 5.21 14.87 2.71
N LEU A 104 4.80 15.39 1.56
CA LEU A 104 4.32 16.76 1.41
C LEU A 104 2.90 16.74 0.86
N ARG A 105 1.97 17.33 1.61
CA ARG A 105 0.61 17.59 1.14
C ARG A 105 0.43 19.10 0.96
N HIS A 106 0.21 19.51 -0.28
CA HIS A 106 -0.04 20.90 -0.62
C HIS A 106 -1.39 21.04 -1.34
N GLN A 107 -2.27 21.85 -0.77
CA GLN A 107 -3.55 22.18 -1.38
C GLN A 107 -3.50 23.62 -1.90
N VAL A 108 -3.51 23.78 -3.22
CA VAL A 108 -3.76 25.05 -3.88
C VAL A 108 -5.21 25.12 -4.38
N PRO A 109 -5.79 26.32 -4.56
CA PRO A 109 -7.21 26.48 -4.89
C PRO A 109 -7.64 25.76 -6.18
N TYR A 110 -6.71 25.49 -7.09
CA TYR A 110 -6.96 24.87 -8.39
C TYR A 110 -6.23 23.53 -8.60
N ALA A 111 -5.38 23.11 -7.66
CA ALA A 111 -4.71 21.82 -7.69
C ALA A 111 -4.39 21.30 -6.28
N LYS A 112 -4.50 20.00 -6.05
CA LYS A 112 -4.02 19.30 -4.87
C LYS A 112 -2.77 18.52 -5.29
N GLN A 113 -1.61 18.91 -4.79
CA GLN A 113 -0.40 18.10 -4.90
C GLN A 113 -0.25 17.30 -3.60
N VAL A 114 -0.15 15.99 -3.72
CA VAL A 114 -0.07 15.06 -2.60
C VAL A 114 1.05 14.07 -2.87
N GLU A 115 2.16 14.18 -2.15
CA GLU A 115 3.20 13.16 -2.10
C GLU A 115 2.90 12.25 -0.91
N ASP A 116 2.34 11.08 -1.17
CA ASP A 116 1.94 10.10 -0.17
C ASP A 116 2.79 8.82 -0.33
N VAL A 117 3.24 8.25 0.79
CA VAL A 117 3.76 6.88 0.80
C VAL A 117 2.59 5.92 0.98
N VAL A 118 2.36 5.07 -0.01
CA VAL A 118 1.30 4.06 -0.06
C VAL A 118 1.92 2.69 0.16
N ILE A 119 1.48 1.99 1.19
CA ILE A 119 1.91 0.61 1.45
C ILE A 119 0.85 -0.32 0.85
N THR A 120 1.27 -1.17 -0.09
CA THR A 120 0.43 -2.17 -0.76
C THR A 120 0.87 -3.56 -0.31
N VAL A 121 -0.07 -4.42 0.06
CA VAL A 121 0.25 -5.82 0.40
C VAL A 121 -0.42 -6.73 -0.61
N THR A 122 0.39 -7.59 -1.22
CA THR A 122 -0.03 -8.53 -2.26
C THR A 122 0.30 -9.94 -1.81
N TYR A 123 -0.66 -10.85 -1.87
CA TYR A 123 -0.43 -12.28 -1.63
C TYR A 123 -0.42 -13.04 -2.96
N ARG A 124 0.45 -14.06 -3.08
CA ARG A 124 0.41 -15.00 -4.20
C ARG A 124 0.01 -16.38 -3.68
N ALA A 125 -1.19 -16.80 -4.06
CA ALA A 125 -1.65 -18.17 -3.88
C ALA A 125 -1.39 -18.96 -5.17
N GLN A 126 -0.82 -20.16 -5.04
CA GLN A 126 -0.77 -21.14 -6.12
C GLN A 126 -1.71 -22.29 -5.74
N ALA A 127 -2.68 -22.58 -6.59
CA ALA A 127 -3.50 -23.79 -6.47
C ALA A 127 -2.80 -24.94 -7.21
N GLN A 128 -2.73 -26.10 -6.58
CA GLN A 128 -2.45 -27.38 -7.26
C GLN A 128 -3.76 -28.05 -7.63
#